data_AF-A0A9D1KD75-F1
#
_entry.id   AF-A0A9D1KD75-F1
#
_cell.length_a   1.000
_cell.length_b   1.000
_cell.length_c   1.000
_cell.angle_alpha   90.00
_cell.angle_beta   90.00
_cell.angle_gamma   90.00
#
_symmetry.space_group_name_H-M   'P 1'
#
loop_
_entity.id
_entity.type
_entity.pdbx_description
1 polymer ?
#
loop_
_entity_poly.entity_id
_entity_poly.type
_entity_poly.pdbx_seq_one_letter_code
_entity_poly.pdbx_strand_id
1 'polypeptide(L)'
;MHSLSNSVRRATRDLDLDFIKYSLENESIRSFIDKLNSVGDNITIEIIGEMEELRHQDYSGKRVHIRLVDTNNYNIDTKLDIGVHNLFDLEQDDYYFNLDAIEDGVSLLINSPEQIFTEKLKSLLKLGFRSTRYKDLFDFYYLINNDKLDRKKLLKVFQIIIFEDNNMFEETVADIYSRLESIFNSNIYKRNLSDPKNNWLDIPVNVVIESVLKYIEELSSKVVGV
;
A
#
# COMPACT_ATOMS: atom_id res chain seq x y z
N MET A 1 5.13 -3.75 -1.83
CA MET A 1 6.52 -3.49 -1.42
C MET A 1 7.43 -4.71 -1.56
N HIS A 2 7.14 -5.87 -0.95
CA HIS A 2 7.97 -7.08 -1.15
C HIS A 2 8.22 -7.39 -2.64
N SER A 3 7.16 -7.41 -3.45
CA SER A 3 7.22 -7.62 -4.90
C SER A 3 8.09 -6.63 -5.66
N LEU A 4 8.26 -5.42 -5.12
CA LEU A 4 9.07 -4.35 -5.73
C LEU A 4 10.53 -4.40 -5.27
N SER A 5 10.79 -4.83 -4.02
CA SER A 5 12.11 -4.81 -3.41
C SER A 5 12.80 -6.16 -3.30
N ASN A 6 12.06 -7.26 -3.46
CA ASN A 6 12.48 -8.64 -3.19
C ASN A 6 13.08 -8.84 -1.78
N SER A 7 12.77 -7.94 -0.85
CA SER A 7 13.29 -8.02 0.53
C SER A 7 12.33 -8.76 1.44
N VAL A 8 12.78 -9.87 2.02
CA VAL A 8 12.00 -10.66 3.01
C VAL A 8 11.58 -9.82 4.22
N ARG A 9 12.36 -8.78 4.59
CA ARG A 9 11.99 -7.84 5.67
C ARG A 9 10.75 -7.00 5.34
N ARG A 10 10.32 -7.00 4.07
CA ARG A 10 9.08 -6.38 3.58
C ARG A 10 7.99 -7.38 3.19
N ALA A 11 8.21 -8.68 3.41
CA ALA A 11 7.13 -9.65 3.34
C ALA A 11 5.98 -9.24 4.27
N THR A 12 4.76 -9.43 3.81
CA THR A 12 3.54 -9.14 4.56
C THR A 12 2.70 -10.42 4.64
N ARG A 13 1.97 -10.56 5.75
CA ARG A 13 0.95 -11.59 5.91
C ARG A 13 -0.45 -11.04 5.66
N ASP A 14 -0.59 -9.72 5.62
CA ASP A 14 -1.84 -9.06 5.31
C ASP A 14 -2.16 -9.27 3.82
N LEU A 15 -3.40 -9.70 3.55
CA LEU A 15 -3.96 -9.83 2.22
C LEU A 15 -4.97 -8.71 2.04
N ASP A 16 -4.60 -7.70 1.27
CA ASP A 16 -5.45 -6.58 0.88
C ASP A 16 -5.82 -6.76 -0.60
N LEU A 17 -7.11 -6.75 -0.92
CA LEU A 17 -7.63 -6.83 -2.29
C LEU A 17 -8.68 -5.77 -2.52
N ASP A 18 -8.68 -5.16 -3.70
CA ASP A 18 -9.73 -4.24 -4.11
C ASP A 18 -10.59 -4.85 -5.21
N PHE A 19 -11.90 -4.78 -5.02
CA PHE A 19 -12.86 -5.08 -6.06
C PHE A 19 -12.94 -3.94 -7.08
N ILE A 20 -12.95 -4.30 -8.36
CA ILE A 20 -13.20 -3.37 -9.46
C ILE A 20 -14.67 -3.51 -9.87
N LYS A 21 -15.48 -2.49 -9.57
CA LYS A 21 -16.92 -2.46 -9.91
C LYS A 21 -17.70 -3.69 -9.37
N TYR A 22 -17.29 -4.22 -8.23
CA TYR A 22 -17.95 -5.33 -7.56
C TYR A 22 -18.34 -4.95 -6.12
N SER A 23 -19.45 -5.49 -5.63
CA SER A 23 -20.08 -5.04 -4.39
C SER A 23 -19.39 -5.61 -3.15
N LEU A 24 -19.32 -4.80 -2.08
CA LEU A 24 -18.90 -5.22 -0.75
C LEU A 24 -20.04 -5.82 0.09
N GLU A 25 -21.24 -6.04 -0.45
CA GLU A 25 -22.29 -6.73 0.28
C GLU A 25 -21.85 -8.15 0.68
N ASN A 26 -22.30 -8.62 1.85
CA ASN A 26 -21.88 -9.94 2.37
C ASN A 26 -22.14 -11.06 1.36
N GLU A 27 -23.31 -11.03 0.69
CA GLU A 27 -23.69 -12.02 -0.32
C GLU A 27 -22.80 -11.97 -1.57
N SER A 28 -22.35 -10.77 -1.95
CA SER A 28 -21.41 -10.62 -3.08
C SER A 28 -20.04 -11.21 -2.74
N ILE A 29 -19.55 -10.95 -1.52
CA ILE A 29 -18.30 -11.55 -1.04
C ILE A 29 -18.41 -13.07 -0.93
N ARG A 30 -19.53 -13.60 -0.41
CA ARG A 30 -19.79 -15.06 -0.38
C ARG A 30 -19.75 -15.65 -1.79
N SER A 31 -20.45 -15.03 -2.74
CA SER A 31 -20.44 -15.47 -4.14
C SER A 31 -19.05 -15.41 -4.78
N PHE A 32 -18.23 -14.42 -4.42
CA PHE A 32 -16.84 -14.36 -4.85
C PHE A 32 -16.02 -15.55 -4.32
N ILE A 33 -16.11 -15.85 -3.03
CA ILE A 33 -15.42 -17.01 -2.43
C ILE A 33 -15.92 -18.33 -3.04
N ASP A 34 -17.23 -18.48 -3.27
CA ASP A 34 -17.78 -19.68 -3.93
C ASP A 34 -17.23 -19.89 -5.34
N LYS A 35 -17.00 -18.81 -6.08
CA LYS A 35 -16.35 -18.88 -7.41
C LYS A 35 -14.90 -19.32 -7.29
N LEU A 36 -14.15 -18.84 -6.30
CA LEU A 36 -12.77 -19.29 -6.07
C LEU A 36 -12.73 -20.79 -5.77
N ASN A 37 -13.65 -21.29 -4.94
CA ASN A 37 -13.77 -22.72 -4.64
C ASN A 37 -14.14 -23.59 -5.84
N SER A 38 -14.60 -22.99 -6.95
CA SER A 38 -14.96 -23.71 -8.18
C SER A 38 -13.76 -23.95 -9.11
N VAL A 39 -12.58 -23.43 -8.80
CA VAL A 39 -11.37 -23.54 -9.65
C VAL A 39 -10.81 -24.98 -9.67
N GLY A 40 -11.05 -25.76 -8.62
CA GLY A 40 -10.61 -27.16 -8.55
C GLY A 40 -9.11 -27.33 -8.34
N ASP A 41 -8.47 -26.40 -7.63
CA ASP A 41 -7.04 -26.37 -7.30
C ASP A 41 -6.69 -27.16 -6.01
N ASN A 42 -7.62 -28.00 -5.53
CA ASN A 42 -7.51 -28.77 -4.29
C ASN A 42 -7.43 -27.94 -3.01
N ILE A 43 -7.75 -26.64 -3.07
CA ILE A 43 -7.88 -25.77 -1.90
C ILE A 43 -9.34 -25.35 -1.74
N THR A 44 -9.87 -25.53 -0.54
CA THR A 44 -11.18 -25.00 -0.15
C THR A 44 -10.99 -23.78 0.73
N ILE A 45 -11.75 -22.72 0.44
CA ILE A 45 -11.81 -21.48 1.19
C ILE A 45 -13.15 -21.44 1.93
N GLU A 46 -13.09 -21.42 3.25
CA GLU A 46 -14.26 -21.29 4.12
C GLU A 46 -14.27 -19.91 4.77
N ILE A 47 -15.40 -19.21 4.73
CA ILE A 47 -15.57 -17.98 5.54
C ILE A 47 -15.85 -18.41 6.98
N ILE A 48 -15.04 -17.92 7.92
CA ILE A 48 -15.17 -18.21 9.35
C ILE A 48 -15.57 -16.93 10.10
N GLY A 49 -16.52 -17.02 11.01
CA GLY A 49 -17.01 -15.86 11.75
C GLY A 49 -17.82 -14.87 10.92
N GLU A 50 -18.08 -13.70 11.51
CA GLU A 50 -18.82 -12.60 10.87
C GLU A 50 -17.88 -11.70 10.06
N MET A 51 -18.39 -11.12 8.98
CA MET A 51 -17.65 -10.11 8.22
C MET A 51 -17.67 -8.78 8.96
N GLU A 52 -16.49 -8.20 9.17
CA GLU A 52 -16.35 -6.93 9.90
C GLU A 52 -16.31 -5.76 8.90
N GLU A 53 -17.06 -4.70 9.16
CA GLU A 53 -16.92 -3.46 8.40
C GLU A 53 -15.65 -2.71 8.81
N LEU A 54 -14.77 -2.47 7.85
CA LEU A 54 -13.62 -1.59 8.02
C LEU A 54 -14.04 -0.18 7.60
N ARG A 55 -14.34 0.68 8.58
CA ARG A 55 -14.60 2.10 8.33
C ARG A 55 -13.47 2.95 8.89
N HIS A 56 -12.66 3.52 7.99
CA HIS A 56 -11.61 4.47 8.34
C HIS A 56 -11.65 5.66 7.40
N GLN A 57 -12.33 6.74 7.81
CA GLN A 57 -12.48 8.02 7.08
C GLN A 57 -12.77 7.87 5.57
N ASP A 58 -11.76 7.63 4.74
CA ASP A 58 -11.88 7.50 3.28
C ASP A 58 -11.86 6.04 2.78
N TYR A 59 -11.62 5.07 3.67
CA TYR A 59 -11.66 3.65 3.35
C TYR A 59 -12.94 3.02 3.88
N SER A 60 -13.72 2.47 2.95
CA SER A 60 -14.83 1.57 3.24
C SER A 60 -14.48 0.21 2.66
N GLY A 61 -14.17 -0.73 3.54
CA GLY A 61 -13.88 -2.11 3.16
C GLY A 61 -14.55 -3.10 4.11
N LYS A 62 -14.26 -4.38 3.91
CA LYS A 62 -14.66 -5.46 4.80
C LYS A 62 -13.49 -6.37 5.11
N ARG A 63 -13.38 -6.76 6.37
CA ARG A 63 -12.50 -7.84 6.78
C ARG A 63 -13.30 -9.13 6.81
N VAL A 64 -12.79 -10.13 6.10
CA VAL A 64 -13.34 -11.47 6.02
C VAL A 64 -12.31 -12.41 6.64
N HIS A 65 -12.69 -13.11 7.69
CA HIS A 65 -11.86 -14.18 8.21
C HIS A 65 -12.13 -15.45 7.39
N ILE A 66 -11.07 -16.09 6.93
CA ILE A 66 -11.16 -17.27 6.08
C ILE A 66 -10.26 -18.39 6.60
N ARG A 67 -10.66 -19.62 6.32
CA ARG A 67 -9.87 -20.83 6.50
C ARG A 67 -9.58 -21.44 5.14
N LEU A 68 -8.31 -21.66 4.85
CA LEU A 68 -7.85 -22.43 3.69
C LEU A 68 -7.67 -23.88 4.13
N VAL A 69 -8.24 -24.84 3.41
CA VAL A 69 -8.15 -26.28 3.70
C VAL A 69 -7.70 -27.04 2.45
N ASP A 70 -6.68 -27.88 2.59
CA ASP A 70 -6.20 -28.75 1.51
C ASP A 70 -6.87 -30.15 1.53
N THR A 71 -6.56 -30.98 0.52
CA THR A 71 -7.08 -32.35 0.44
C THR A 71 -6.61 -33.29 1.55
N ASN A 72 -5.54 -32.94 2.27
CA ASN A 72 -5.03 -33.70 3.41
C ASN A 72 -5.60 -33.20 4.74
N ASN A 73 -6.55 -32.27 4.71
CA ASN A 73 -7.19 -31.63 5.85
C ASN A 73 -6.22 -30.77 6.70
N TYR A 74 -5.10 -30.35 6.12
CA TYR A 74 -4.30 -29.26 6.67
C TYR A 74 -5.04 -27.94 6.46
N ASN A 75 -5.02 -27.09 7.47
CA ASN A 75 -5.73 -25.81 7.42
C ASN A 75 -4.89 -24.64 7.93
N ILE A 76 -5.17 -23.47 7.38
CA ILE A 76 -4.60 -22.20 7.79
C ILE A 76 -5.72 -21.18 7.91
N ASP A 77 -5.83 -20.57 9.09
CA ASP A 77 -6.74 -19.45 9.33
C ASP A 77 -6.02 -18.13 9.02
N THR A 78 -6.67 -17.27 8.23
CA THR A 78 -6.16 -15.95 7.88
C THR A 78 -7.31 -14.94 7.76
N LYS A 79 -6.98 -13.69 7.46
CA LYS A 79 -7.92 -12.62 7.16
C LYS A 79 -7.68 -12.10 5.75
N LEU A 80 -8.74 -11.64 5.12
CA LEU A 80 -8.76 -10.96 3.84
C LEU A 80 -9.46 -9.62 4.01
N ASP A 81 -8.73 -8.54 3.75
CA ASP A 81 -9.28 -7.18 3.76
C ASP A 81 -9.66 -6.81 2.33
N ILE A 82 -10.96 -6.61 2.10
CA ILE A 82 -11.54 -6.35 0.78
C ILE A 82 -12.04 -4.90 0.72
N GLY A 83 -11.49 -4.11 -0.19
CA GLY A 83 -11.97 -2.76 -0.51
C GLY A 83 -12.64 -2.70 -1.88
N VAL A 84 -12.92 -1.47 -2.33
CA VAL A 84 -13.36 -1.19 -3.70
C VAL A 84 -12.44 -0.15 -4.29
N HIS A 85 -11.89 -0.48 -5.47
CA HIS A 85 -11.14 0.45 -6.24
C HIS A 85 -12.08 1.51 -6.85
N ASN A 86 -11.95 2.74 -6.37
CA ASN A 86 -12.81 3.86 -6.77
C ASN A 86 -12.07 4.90 -7.63
N LEU A 87 -10.76 4.74 -7.85
CA LEU A 87 -9.90 5.71 -8.52
C LEU A 87 -9.64 5.30 -9.98
N PHE A 88 -10.71 5.17 -10.78
CA PHE A 88 -10.63 4.65 -12.16
C PHE A 88 -9.73 5.47 -13.11
N ASP A 89 -9.37 6.69 -12.73
CA ASP A 89 -8.42 7.54 -13.48
C ASP A 89 -6.96 7.10 -13.33
N LEU A 90 -6.69 6.19 -12.40
CA LEU A 90 -5.40 5.56 -12.14
C LEU A 90 -5.37 4.16 -12.75
N GLU A 91 -4.53 4.00 -13.77
CA GLU A 91 -4.27 2.70 -14.40
C GLU A 91 -3.59 1.75 -13.40
N GLN A 92 -3.97 0.47 -13.47
CA GLN A 92 -3.36 -0.61 -12.71
C GLN A 92 -2.36 -1.35 -13.61
N ASP A 93 -1.23 -1.73 -13.04
CA ASP A 93 -0.20 -2.48 -13.76
C ASP A 93 -0.47 -3.99 -13.63
N ASP A 94 -0.26 -4.74 -14.71
CA ASP A 94 -0.23 -6.21 -14.64
C ASP A 94 1.05 -6.67 -13.95
N TYR A 95 0.91 -7.46 -12.89
CA TYR A 95 2.03 -8.09 -12.19
C TYR A 95 1.91 -9.60 -12.23
N TYR A 96 2.95 -10.21 -12.78
CA TYR A 96 3.08 -11.66 -12.84
C TYR A 96 3.73 -12.18 -11.55
N PHE A 97 2.92 -12.80 -10.70
CA PHE A 97 3.39 -13.56 -9.55
C PHE A 97 3.92 -14.91 -10.01
N ASN A 98 5.23 -15.10 -9.83
CA ASN A 98 5.84 -16.40 -10.05
C ASN A 98 5.60 -17.30 -8.82
N LEU A 99 4.91 -18.41 -9.02
CA LEU A 99 4.65 -19.43 -8.01
C LEU A 99 5.64 -20.57 -8.23
N ASP A 100 6.93 -20.27 -8.02
CA ASP A 100 8.08 -21.17 -8.29
C ASP A 100 7.88 -22.59 -7.73
N ALA A 101 7.19 -22.72 -6.59
CA ALA A 101 6.93 -24.00 -5.94
C ALA A 101 6.00 -24.93 -6.73
N ILE A 102 5.20 -24.41 -7.67
CA ILE A 102 4.23 -25.16 -8.47
C ILE A 102 4.44 -25.00 -9.98
N GLU A 103 5.58 -24.43 -10.41
CA GLU A 103 5.90 -24.15 -11.82
C GLU A 103 4.78 -23.42 -12.58
N ASP A 104 4.08 -22.52 -11.87
CA ASP A 104 2.96 -21.76 -12.40
C ASP A 104 3.14 -20.27 -12.10
N GLY A 105 2.31 -19.43 -12.69
CA GLY A 105 2.25 -18.03 -12.30
C GLY A 105 0.91 -17.40 -12.60
N VAL A 106 0.54 -16.45 -11.74
CA VAL A 106 -0.73 -15.74 -11.81
C VAL A 106 -0.47 -14.27 -12.11
N SER A 107 -1.21 -13.70 -13.07
CA SER A 107 -1.22 -12.27 -13.30
C SER A 107 -2.33 -11.63 -12.48
N LEU A 108 -1.98 -10.63 -11.67
CA LEU A 108 -2.94 -9.79 -10.96
C LEU A 108 -2.65 -8.32 -11.25
N LEU A 109 -3.71 -7.52 -11.22
CA LEU A 109 -3.57 -6.07 -11.27
C LEU A 109 -3.03 -5.55 -9.94
N ILE A 110 -2.05 -4.66 -10.01
CA ILE A 110 -1.45 -4.00 -8.85
C ILE A 110 -1.43 -2.48 -9.01
N ASN A 111 -1.45 -1.79 -7.88
CA ASN A 111 -1.20 -0.37 -7.82
C ASN A 111 0.23 -0.08 -8.32
N SER A 112 0.36 0.95 -9.16
CA SER A 112 1.66 1.46 -9.60
C SER A 112 2.54 1.90 -8.42
N PRO A 113 3.88 1.91 -8.56
CA PRO A 113 4.78 2.42 -7.52
C PRO A 113 4.42 3.84 -7.04
N GLU A 114 3.95 4.70 -7.94
CA GLU A 114 3.52 6.06 -7.65
C GLU A 114 2.24 6.09 -6.81
N GLN A 115 1.28 5.22 -7.11
CA GLN A 115 0.08 5.05 -6.29
C GLN A 115 0.42 4.54 -4.90
N ILE A 116 1.25 3.50 -4.81
CA ILE A 116 1.73 2.97 -3.52
C ILE A 116 2.44 4.06 -2.70
N PHE A 117 3.30 4.85 -3.34
CA PHE A 117 4.00 5.97 -2.70
C PHE A 117 2.99 6.99 -2.16
N THR A 118 2.03 7.40 -2.99
CA THR A 118 1.06 8.46 -2.66
C THR A 118 0.09 8.05 -1.56
N GLU A 119 -0.42 6.81 -1.57
CA GLU A 119 -1.33 6.30 -0.52
C GLU A 119 -0.63 6.23 0.85
N LYS A 120 0.61 5.74 0.88
CA LYS A 120 1.45 5.75 2.09
C LYS A 120 1.71 7.18 2.56
N LEU A 121 2.02 8.08 1.64
CA LEU A 121 2.26 9.49 1.94
C LEU A 121 1.01 10.14 2.55
N LYS A 122 -0.16 9.96 1.94
CA LYS A 122 -1.45 10.44 2.45
C LYS A 122 -1.69 9.97 3.88
N SER A 123 -1.48 8.68 4.16
CA SER A 123 -1.61 8.13 5.51
C SER A 123 -0.68 8.81 6.52
N LEU A 124 0.58 9.06 6.12
CA LEU A 124 1.55 9.77 6.94
C LEU A 124 1.15 11.24 7.18
N LEU A 125 0.66 11.95 6.16
CA LEU A 125 0.23 13.35 6.27
C LEU A 125 -0.96 13.50 7.22
N LYS A 126 -1.94 12.59 7.12
CA LYS A 126 -3.13 12.55 7.99
C LYS A 126 -2.78 12.32 9.47
N LEU A 127 -1.92 11.34 9.74
CA LEU A 127 -1.55 10.97 11.11
C LEU A 127 -0.44 11.86 11.71
N GLY A 128 0.39 12.45 10.84
CA GLY A 128 1.56 13.24 11.22
C GLY A 128 2.54 12.45 12.08
N PHE A 129 3.13 13.13 13.07
CA PHE A 129 4.09 12.53 14.00
C PHE A 129 3.51 11.42 14.91
N ARG A 130 2.19 11.25 14.93
CA ARG A 130 1.51 10.16 15.66
C ARG A 130 1.46 8.86 14.86
N SER A 131 1.86 8.89 13.59
CA SER A 131 1.95 7.70 12.75
C SER A 131 2.90 6.67 13.37
N THR A 132 2.47 5.41 13.35
CA THR A 132 3.27 4.24 13.73
C THR A 132 3.82 3.50 12.51
N ARG A 133 3.57 4.01 11.30
CA ARG A 133 3.97 3.41 10.02
C ARG A 133 5.41 3.77 9.65
N TYR A 134 6.35 3.52 10.56
CA TYR A 134 7.75 3.93 10.42
C TYR A 134 8.46 3.31 9.21
N LYS A 135 8.07 2.10 8.81
CA LYS A 135 8.60 1.42 7.61
C LYS A 135 8.31 2.16 6.32
N ASP A 136 7.24 2.97 6.26
CA ASP A 136 6.86 3.69 5.05
C ASP A 136 7.92 4.73 4.66
N LEU A 137 8.64 5.32 5.64
CA LEU A 137 9.75 6.24 5.34
C LEU A 137 10.88 5.55 4.57
N PHE A 138 11.22 4.31 4.96
CA PHE A 138 12.21 3.50 4.27
C PHE A 138 11.69 2.99 2.92
N ASP A 139 10.38 2.74 2.81
CA ASP A 139 9.76 2.42 1.52
C ASP A 139 9.86 3.61 0.55
N PHE A 140 9.62 4.84 1.00
CA PHE A 140 9.81 6.05 0.18
C PHE A 140 11.25 6.14 -0.33
N TYR A 141 12.22 6.01 0.56
CA TYR A 141 13.63 6.03 0.19
C TYR A 141 13.97 4.96 -0.83
N TYR A 142 13.48 3.72 -0.64
CA TYR A 142 13.69 2.64 -1.59
C TYR A 142 13.14 2.98 -2.97
N LEU A 143 11.88 3.45 -3.06
CA LEU A 143 11.23 3.77 -4.32
C LEU A 143 11.95 4.93 -5.05
N ILE A 144 12.38 5.94 -4.31
CA ILE A 144 13.12 7.09 -4.84
C ILE A 144 14.49 6.67 -5.38
N ASN A 145 15.30 5.96 -4.58
CA ASN A 145 16.70 5.68 -4.91
C ASN A 145 16.90 4.44 -5.82
N ASN A 146 15.83 3.77 -6.23
CA ASN A 146 15.86 2.66 -7.19
C ASN A 146 15.10 3.00 -8.48
N ASP A 147 14.92 4.30 -8.77
CA ASP A 147 14.30 4.84 -9.98
C ASP A 147 12.95 4.17 -10.31
N LYS A 148 12.14 3.91 -9.26
CA LYS A 148 10.83 3.27 -9.41
C LYS A 148 9.69 4.25 -9.68
N LEU A 149 9.96 5.55 -9.66
CA LEU A 149 8.95 6.60 -9.72
C LEU A 149 9.12 7.45 -10.98
N ASP A 150 8.11 7.42 -11.85
CA ASP A 150 7.94 8.40 -12.91
C ASP A 150 7.36 9.71 -12.33
N ARG A 151 8.09 10.80 -12.54
CA ARG A 151 7.72 12.12 -12.01
C ARG A 151 6.34 12.60 -12.48
N LYS A 152 5.99 12.39 -13.75
CA LYS A 152 4.71 12.88 -14.29
C LYS A 152 3.55 12.07 -13.75
N LYS A 153 3.70 10.74 -13.70
CA LYS A 153 2.72 9.84 -13.07
C LYS A 153 2.53 10.20 -11.61
N LEU A 154 3.61 10.37 -10.86
CA LEU A 154 3.56 10.70 -9.43
C LEU A 154 2.80 11.99 -9.15
N LEU A 155 3.06 13.06 -9.92
CA LEU A 155 2.32 14.33 -9.77
C LEU A 155 0.84 14.18 -10.13
N LYS A 156 0.49 13.36 -11.15
CA LYS A 156 -0.90 13.04 -11.46
C LYS A 156 -1.57 12.30 -10.30
N VAL A 157 -0.88 11.35 -9.67
CA VAL A 157 -1.42 10.62 -8.52
C VAL A 157 -1.59 11.54 -7.31
N PHE A 158 -0.64 12.45 -7.04
CA PHE A 158 -0.77 13.46 -5.99
C PHE A 158 -2.01 14.33 -6.18
N GLN A 159 -2.24 14.78 -7.42
CA GLN A 159 -3.43 15.55 -7.78
C GLN A 159 -4.70 14.81 -7.36
N ILE A 160 -4.85 13.54 -7.77
CA ILE A 160 -6.07 12.75 -7.56
C ILE A 160 -6.25 12.34 -6.09
N ILE A 161 -5.20 11.85 -5.43
CA ILE A 161 -5.31 11.19 -4.11
C ILE A 161 -5.18 12.18 -2.95
N ILE A 162 -4.43 13.27 -3.13
CA ILE A 162 -4.12 14.24 -2.08
C ILE A 162 -4.80 15.58 -2.35
N PHE A 163 -4.52 16.23 -3.49
CA PHE A 163 -4.92 17.63 -3.70
C PHE A 163 -6.41 17.81 -3.97
N GLU A 164 -7.06 16.83 -4.61
CA GLU A 164 -8.52 16.84 -4.86
C GLU A 164 -9.34 16.24 -3.72
N ASP A 165 -8.68 15.69 -2.68
CA ASP A 165 -9.37 15.14 -1.52
C ASP A 165 -9.71 16.24 -0.51
N ASN A 166 -11.01 16.52 -0.36
CA ASN A 166 -11.54 17.50 0.60
C ASN A 166 -11.19 17.19 2.09
N ASN A 167 -10.74 15.98 2.41
CA ASN A 167 -10.30 15.59 3.74
C ASN A 167 -8.79 15.82 3.98
N MET A 168 -8.07 16.39 2.99
CA MET A 168 -6.65 16.75 3.07
C MET A 168 -6.48 18.26 3.24
N PHE A 169 -5.33 18.67 3.81
CA PHE A 169 -4.99 20.08 3.96
C PHE A 169 -3.99 20.56 2.90
N GLU A 170 -3.23 19.61 2.33
CA GLU A 170 -2.19 19.87 1.37
C GLU A 170 -2.80 20.02 -0.04
N GLU A 171 -2.60 21.17 -0.67
CA GLU A 171 -3.08 21.46 -2.04
C GLU A 171 -1.94 21.47 -3.06
N THR A 172 -0.68 21.52 -2.58
CA THR A 172 0.51 21.59 -3.42
C THR A 172 1.65 20.71 -2.89
N VAL A 173 2.65 20.46 -3.75
CA VAL A 173 3.87 19.75 -3.34
C VAL A 173 4.64 20.51 -2.25
N ALA A 174 4.57 21.85 -2.24
CA ALA A 174 5.20 22.67 -1.21
C ALA A 174 4.53 22.47 0.17
N ASP A 175 3.22 22.25 0.20
CA ASP A 175 2.49 21.93 1.44
C ASP A 175 2.90 20.56 1.96
N ILE A 176 3.00 19.56 1.07
CA ILE A 176 3.51 18.22 1.40
C ILE A 176 4.93 18.34 1.99
N TYR A 177 5.84 19.08 1.34
CA TYR A 177 7.20 19.28 1.82
C TYR A 177 7.19 19.85 3.25
N SER A 178 6.47 20.95 3.45
CA SER A 178 6.38 21.65 4.75
C SER A 178 5.83 20.75 5.85
N ARG A 179 4.83 19.92 5.51
CA ARG A 179 4.23 18.96 6.44
C ARG A 179 5.20 17.84 6.80
N LEU A 180 5.87 17.25 5.81
CA LEU A 180 6.87 16.19 6.03
C LEU A 180 8.05 16.70 6.85
N GLU A 181 8.57 17.89 6.55
CA GLU A 181 9.65 18.52 7.30
C GLU A 181 9.28 18.67 8.79
N SER A 182 8.06 19.13 9.07
CA SER A 182 7.54 19.23 10.44
C SER A 182 7.42 17.87 11.13
N ILE A 183 6.89 16.85 10.45
CA ILE A 183 6.77 15.49 10.98
C ILE A 183 8.16 14.92 11.30
N PHE A 184 9.09 15.02 10.36
CA PHE A 184 10.42 14.45 10.49
C PHE A 184 11.28 15.19 11.50
N ASN A 185 11.03 16.49 11.77
CA ASN A 185 11.69 17.22 12.84
C ASN A 185 11.19 16.90 14.25
N SER A 186 10.10 16.15 14.39
CA SER A 186 9.61 15.69 15.69
C SER A 186 10.57 14.70 16.35
N ASN A 187 11.06 15.05 17.54
CA ASN A 187 11.90 14.16 18.36
C ASN A 187 11.23 12.82 18.68
N ILE A 188 9.91 12.82 18.88
CA ILE A 188 9.13 11.60 19.15
C ILE A 188 9.17 10.68 17.93
N TYR A 189 8.95 11.25 16.74
CA TYR A 189 8.95 10.49 15.50
C TYR A 189 10.34 9.94 15.17
N LYS A 190 11.39 10.77 15.26
CA LYS A 190 12.80 10.34 15.07
C LYS A 190 13.19 9.20 16.02
N ARG A 191 12.82 9.29 17.30
CA ARG A 191 13.14 8.25 18.29
C ARG A 191 12.56 6.88 17.90
N ASN A 192 11.33 6.85 17.42
CA ASN A 192 10.66 5.59 17.03
C ASN A 192 11.14 5.07 15.67
N LEU A 193 11.49 5.97 14.74
CA LEU A 193 12.13 5.60 13.47
C LEU A 193 13.47 4.87 13.68
N SER A 194 14.23 5.24 14.70
CA SER A 194 15.53 4.65 15.03
C SER A 194 15.47 3.22 15.57
N ASP A 195 14.28 2.64 15.79
CA ASP A 195 14.18 1.21 16.11
C ASP A 195 14.64 0.38 14.89
N PRO A 196 15.67 -0.48 15.03
CA PRO A 196 16.17 -1.32 13.94
C PRO A 196 15.10 -2.17 13.24
N LYS A 197 14.00 -2.52 13.94
CA LYS A 197 12.89 -3.28 13.35
C LYS A 197 12.16 -2.52 12.24
N ASN A 198 12.25 -1.19 12.25
CA ASN A 198 11.64 -0.32 11.25
C ASN A 198 12.57 -0.09 10.06
N ASN A 199 13.88 -0.05 10.30
CA ASN A 199 14.92 0.17 9.31
C ASN A 199 15.27 -1.10 8.54
N TRP A 200 14.39 -1.52 7.63
CA TRP A 200 14.60 -2.74 6.85
C TRP A 200 15.70 -2.63 5.79
N LEU A 201 16.20 -1.42 5.53
CA LEU A 201 17.29 -1.11 4.60
C LEU A 201 18.66 -1.03 5.28
N ASP A 202 18.71 -1.00 6.62
CA ASP A 202 19.92 -0.79 7.42
C ASP A 202 20.67 0.52 7.05
N ILE A 203 19.93 1.59 6.67
CA ILE A 203 20.48 2.91 6.28
C ILE A 203 20.31 3.94 7.42
N PRO A 204 21.28 4.84 7.69
CA PRO A 204 21.11 5.87 8.70
C PRO A 204 19.85 6.72 8.51
N VAL A 205 19.04 6.88 9.57
CA VAL A 205 17.72 7.55 9.52
C VAL A 205 17.80 8.98 8.98
N ASN A 206 18.87 9.72 9.30
CA ASN A 206 19.07 11.08 8.79
C ASN A 206 19.26 11.10 7.28
N VAL A 207 20.02 10.16 6.71
CA VAL A 207 20.22 10.02 5.26
C VAL A 207 18.89 9.73 4.57
N VAL A 208 18.06 8.87 5.18
CA VAL A 208 16.73 8.53 4.67
C VAL A 208 15.81 9.75 4.66
N ILE A 209 15.74 10.50 5.78
CA ILE A 209 14.94 11.73 5.88
C ILE A 209 15.38 12.78 4.87
N GLU A 210 16.69 13.05 4.79
CA GLU A 210 17.26 14.05 3.88
C GLU A 210 16.97 13.71 2.42
N SER A 211 17.13 12.44 2.02
CA SER A 211 16.82 11.98 0.66
C SER A 211 15.35 12.14 0.30
N VAL A 212 14.44 11.78 1.21
CA VAL A 212 12.99 11.90 0.97
C VAL A 212 12.58 13.37 0.89
N LEU A 213 13.04 14.23 1.80
CA LEU A 213 12.72 15.66 1.77
C LEU A 213 13.27 16.33 0.50
N LYS A 214 14.52 16.06 0.15
CA LYS A 214 15.14 16.58 -1.07
C LYS A 214 14.35 16.19 -2.33
N TYR A 215 13.92 14.94 -2.44
CA TYR A 215 13.13 14.50 -3.59
C TYR A 215 11.79 15.24 -3.69
N ILE A 216 11.06 15.41 -2.57
CA ILE A 216 9.80 16.17 -2.57
C ILE A 216 10.04 17.66 -2.89
N GLU A 217 11.12 18.25 -2.41
CA GLU A 217 11.51 19.62 -2.74
C GLU A 217 11.79 19.77 -4.26
N GLU A 218 12.54 18.85 -4.86
CA GLU A 218 12.81 18.82 -6.30
C GLU A 218 11.54 18.63 -7.13
N LEU A 219 10.55 17.88 -6.64
CA LEU A 219 9.24 17.77 -7.27
C LEU A 219 8.52 19.12 -7.35
N SER A 220 8.64 19.97 -6.32
CA SER A 220 8.02 21.30 -6.25
C SER A 220 8.62 22.30 -7.24
N SER A 221 9.89 22.08 -7.62
CA SER A 221 10.57 22.91 -8.59
C SER A 221 10.00 22.65 -9.98
N LYS A 222 9.50 23.72 -10.65
CA LYS A 222 9.24 23.65 -12.09
C LYS A 222 10.56 23.26 -12.76
N VAL A 223 10.64 22.04 -13.29
CA VAL A 223 11.69 21.74 -14.26
C VAL A 223 11.34 22.57 -15.49
N VAL A 224 11.95 23.75 -15.57
CA VAL A 224 12.10 24.50 -16.80
C VAL A 224 12.97 23.60 -17.69
N GLY A 225 12.36 23.00 -18.71
CA GLY A 225 13.06 22.08 -19.60
C GLY A 225 12.15 21.59 -20.72
N VAL A 226 11.86 22.51 -21.64
CA VAL A 226 11.70 22.19 -23.07
C VAL A 226 13.11 22.07 -23.64
#